data_AF-A0AAE1SYM2-F1
#
_entry.id   AF-A0AAE1SYM2-F1
#
_cell.length_a   1.000
_cell.length_b   1.000
_cell.length_c   1.000
_cell.angle_alpha   90.00
_cell.angle_beta   90.00
_cell.angle_gamma   90.00
#
_symmetry.space_group_name_H-M   'P 1'
#
loop_
_entity.id
_entity.type
_entity.pdbx_description
1 polymer ?
#
loop_
_entity_poly.entity_id
_entity_poly.type
_entity_poly.pdbx_seq_one_letter_code
_entity_poly.pdbx_strand_id
1 'polypeptide(L)' 'MTCRQGVIEVAKFIYGVHDEAKDKAFELEMSWVCDESNRQHQKVPDNLLEEAKAAAKAALEEMDAD' A
#
# COMPACT_ATOMS: atom_id res chain seq x y z
N MET A 1 -4.95 1.94 15.05
CA MET A 1 -4.59 2.04 13.63
C MET A 1 -5.39 3.18 13.01
N THR A 2 -4.72 4.18 12.45
CA THR A 2 -5.36 5.27 11.68
C THR A 2 -5.58 4.83 10.22
N CYS A 3 -6.39 5.56 9.45
CA CYS A 3 -6.59 5.27 8.03
C CYS A 3 -5.28 5.37 7.23
N ARG A 4 -4.40 6.32 7.57
CA ARG A 4 -3.05 6.43 6.98
C ARG A 4 -2.20 5.19 7.24
N GLN A 5 -2.19 4.70 8.49
CA GLN A 5 -1.50 3.45 8.83
C GLN A 5 -2.11 2.26 8.07
N GLY A 6 -3.44 2.20 7.97
CA GLY A 6 -4.13 1.15 7.22
C GLY A 6 -3.76 1.11 5.73
N VAL A 7 -3.58 2.27 5.09
CA VAL A 7 -3.12 2.35 3.70
C VAL A 7 -1.73 1.71 3.54
N ILE A 8 -0.81 2.01 4.46
CA ILE A 8 0.55 1.44 4.44
C ILE A 8 0.51 -0.07 4.64
N GLU A 9 -0.25 -0.56 5.62
CA GLU A 9 -0.34 -1.99 5.92
C GLU A 9 -1.02 -2.80 4.80
N VAL A 10 -2.04 -2.24 4.14
CA VAL A 10 -2.67 -2.87 2.97
C VAL A 10 -1.70 -2.94 1.80
N ALA A 11 -0.90 -1.89 1.56
CA ALA A 11 0.13 -1.94 0.53
C ALA A 11 1.16 -3.05 0.81
N LYS A 12 1.69 -3.14 2.04
CA LYS A 12 2.60 -4.22 2.44
C LYS A 12 2.00 -5.60 2.20
N PHE A 13 0.73 -5.81 2.55
CA PHE A 13 0.07 -7.09 2.32
C PHE A 13 -0.03 -7.43 0.83
N ILE A 14 -0.46 -6.48 -0.01
CA ILE A 14 -0.61 -6.71 -1.45
C ILE A 14 0.73 -7.06 -2.09
N TYR A 15 1.80 -6.33 -1.76
CA TYR A 15 3.15 -6.62 -2.23
C TYR A 15 3.68 -7.95 -1.67
N GLY A 16 3.43 -8.25 -0.38
CA GLY A 16 3.88 -9.47 0.29
C GLY A 16 3.24 -10.76 -0.23
N VAL A 17 2.02 -10.70 -0.76
CA VAL A 17 1.36 -11.86 -1.40
C VAL A 17 1.66 -11.97 -2.90
N HIS A 18 2.30 -10.96 -3.50
CA HIS A 18 2.69 -10.95 -4.90
C HIS A 18 4.03 -11.67 -5.09
N ASP A 19 4.04 -12.71 -5.93
CA ASP A 19 5.26 -13.46 -6.25
C ASP A 19 5.87 -12.92 -7.55
N GLU A 20 6.92 -12.10 -7.45
CA GLU A 20 7.55 -11.45 -8.61
C GLU A 20 8.08 -12.45 -9.67
N ALA A 21 8.33 -13.72 -9.31
CA ALA A 21 8.81 -14.73 -10.24
C ALA A 21 7.68 -15.43 -11.02
N LYS A 22 6.44 -15.37 -10.52
CA LYS A 22 5.29 -16.11 -11.09
C LYS A 22 4.17 -15.19 -11.59
N ASP A 23 4.02 -14.03 -10.98
CA ASP A 23 2.95 -13.09 -11.28
C ASP A 23 3.38 -12.02 -12.29
N LYS A 24 2.40 -11.42 -12.98
CA LYS A 24 2.65 -10.28 -13.87
C LYS A 24 2.80 -8.99 -13.05
N ALA A 25 3.59 -8.06 -13.56
CA ALA A 25 3.66 -6.71 -13.01
C ALA A 25 2.27 -6.09 -12.82
N PHE A 26 2.08 -5.41 -11.70
CA PHE A 26 0.82 -4.77 -11.32
C PHE A 26 1.02 -3.28 -11.01
N GLU A 27 -0.09 -2.56 -11.00
CA GLU A 27 -0.16 -1.19 -10.51
C GLU A 27 -1.01 -1.15 -9.24
N LEU A 28 -0.47 -0.57 -8.16
CA LEU A 28 -1.22 -0.39 -6.92
C LEU A 28 -2.05 0.90 -7.00
N GLU A 29 -3.37 0.74 -7.02
CA GLU A 29 -4.34 1.82 -6.81
C GLU A 29 -5.10 1.61 -5.49
N MET A 30 -5.35 2.69 -4.74
CA MET A 30 -6.07 2.63 -3.47
C MET A 30 -7.07 3.77 -3.33
N SER A 31 -8.19 3.48 -2.69
CA SER A 31 -9.20 4.45 -2.29
C SER A 31 -9.54 4.28 -0.80
N TRP A 32 -10.11 5.33 -0.21
CA TRP A 32 -10.47 5.36 1.20
C TRP A 32 -11.74 6.17 1.48
N VAL A 33 -12.39 5.84 2.59
CA VAL A 33 -13.49 6.59 3.19
C VAL A 33 -13.15 6.79 4.67
N CYS A 34 -12.80 8.01 5.05
CA CYS A 34 -12.38 8.37 6.40
C CYS A 34 -12.69 9.84 6.70
N ASP A 35 -12.31 10.32 7.88
CA ASP A 35 -12.54 11.71 8.27
C ASP A 35 -11.74 12.68 7.38
N GLU A 36 -10.53 12.30 6.96
CA GLU A 36 -9.70 13.08 6.01
C GLU A 36 -10.30 13.12 4.60
N SER A 37 -11.18 12.18 4.27
CA SER A 37 -11.94 12.19 3.02
C SER A 37 -13.30 12.85 3.12
N ASN A 38 -13.57 13.58 4.21
CA ASN A 38 -14.89 14.14 4.50
C ASN A 38 -16.00 13.07 4.42
N ARG A 39 -15.69 11.84 4.84
CA ARG A 39 -16.60 10.68 4.77
C ARG A 39 -17.08 10.34 3.35
N GLN A 40 -16.35 10.76 2.32
CA GLN A 40 -16.63 10.43 0.92
C GLN A 40 -15.61 9.43 0.38
N HIS A 41 -16.04 8.59 -0.57
CA HIS A 41 -15.14 7.68 -1.26
C HIS A 41 -14.30 8.46 -2.26
N GLN A 42 -12.99 8.47 -2.04
CA GLN A 42 -12.04 9.14 -2.91
C GLN A 42 -10.76 8.31 -3.03
N LYS A 43 -9.96 8.60 -4.06
CA LYS A 43 -8.61 8.04 -4.16
C LYS A 43 -7.78 8.46 -2.95
N VAL A 44 -6.87 7.60 -2.53
CA VAL A 44 -5.82 7.96 -1.58
C VAL A 44 -4.95 9.06 -2.23
N PRO A 45 -4.59 10.14 -1.50
CA PRO A 45 -3.69 11.17 -2.03
C PRO A 45 -2.36 10.58 -2.53
N ASP A 46 -1.87 11.05 -3.68
CA ASP A 46 -0.69 10.48 -4.34
C ASP A 46 0.53 10.41 -3.42
N ASN A 47 0.77 11.42 -2.59
CA ASN A 47 1.88 11.43 -1.65
C ASN A 47 1.80 10.29 -0.61
N LEU A 48 0.60 9.96 -0.15
CA LEU A 48 0.38 8.86 0.79
C LEU A 48 0.44 7.49 0.09
N LEU A 49 -0.03 7.42 -1.17
CA LEU A 49 0.08 6.21 -1.97
C LEU A 49 1.54 5.87 -2.29
N GLU A 50 2.36 6.87 -2.65
CA GLU A 50 3.79 6.67 -2.90
C GLU A 50 4.55 6.28 -1.62
N GLU A 51 4.21 6.87 -0.47
CA GLU A 51 4.74 6.45 0.84
C GLU A 51 4.42 4.98 1.13
N ALA A 52 3.17 4.56 0.88
CA ALA A 52 2.74 3.18 1.09
C ALA A 52 3.45 2.20 0.14
N LYS A 53 3.64 2.54 -1.14
CA LYS A 53 4.42 1.75 -2.10
C LYS A 53 5.88 1.61 -1.66
N ALA A 54 6.50 2.70 -1.19
CA ALA A 54 7.88 2.67 -0.71
C ALA A 54 8.03 1.79 0.53
N ALA A 55 7.13 1.92 1.50
CA ALA A 55 7.13 1.09 2.71
C ALA A 55 6.88 -0.39 2.42
N ALA A 56 6.02 -0.70 1.43
CA ALA A 56 5.76 -2.07 1.01
C ALA A 56 6.99 -2.72 0.35
N LYS A 57 7.69 -2.01 -0.52
CA LYS A 57 8.94 -2.48 -1.14
C LYS A 57 10.05 -2.68 -0.12
N ALA A 58 10.24 -1.73 0.81
CA ALA A 58 11.23 -1.87 1.87
C ALA A 58 10.96 -3.10 2.77
N ALA A 59 9.68 -3.36 3.08
CA ALA A 59 9.31 -4.54 3.87
C ALA A 59 9.60 -5.86 3.15
N LEU A 60 9.40 -5.93 1.83
CA LEU A 60 9.80 -7.08 1.02
C LEU A 60 11.32 -7.28 1.04
N GLU A 61 12.09 -6.22 0.84
CA GLU A 61 13.57 -6.28 0.87
C GLU A 61 14.10 -6.74 2.24
N GLU A 62 13.49 -6.30 3.34
CA GLU A 62 13.85 -6.75 4.69
C GLU A 62 13.54 -8.25 4.90
N MET A 63 12.40 -8.75 4.38
CA MET A 63 12.02 -10.15 4.51
C MET A 63 12.91 -11.09 3.67
N ASP A 64 13.43 -10.64 2.53
CA ASP A 64 14.32 -11.43 1.68
C ASP A 64 15.79 -11.41 2.16
N ALA A 65 16.15 -10.50 3.06
CA ALA A 65 17.50 -10.35 3.61
C ALA A 65 17.77 -11.19 4.88
N ASP A 66 16.73 -11.80 5.48
CA ASP A 66 16.80 -12.73 6.62
C ASP A 66 16.76 -14.21 6.16
#